data_AF-A0A1X7TH04-F1
#
_entry.id   AF-A0A1X7TH04-F1
#
_cell.length_a   1.000
_cell.length_b   1.000
_cell.length_c   1.000
_cell.angle_alpha   90.00
_cell.angle_beta   90.00
_cell.angle_gamma   90.00
#
_symmetry.space_group_name_H-M   'P 1'
#
loop_
_entity.id
_entity.type
_entity.pdbx_description
1 polymer ?
#
loop_
_entity_poly.entity_id
_entity_poly.type
_entity_poly.pdbx_seq_one_letter_code
_entity_poly.pdbx_strand_id
1 'polypeptide(L)'
;MTLKNLKLIIIDEVSMVSYLDLAYLHMRLEDIFGTDEWFGSKNILFVGDLLQLPPVNGRPVFKKISNKLVKTRLGAANAVNI
;
A
#
# COMPACT_ATOMS: atom_id res chain seq x y z
N MET A 1 11.73 -18.21 -4.90
CA MET A 1 11.04 -16.97 -4.51
C MET A 1 11.30 -15.88 -5.54
N THR A 2 10.27 -15.49 -6.28
CA THR A 2 10.34 -14.70 -7.54
C THR A 2 10.77 -13.24 -7.36
N LEU A 3 10.81 -12.72 -6.13
CA LEU A 3 11.15 -11.31 -5.82
C LEU A 3 12.45 -11.13 -5.02
N LYS A 4 13.30 -12.16 -4.93
CA LYS A 4 14.50 -12.16 -4.08
C LYS A 4 15.48 -11.01 -4.39
N ASN A 5 15.54 -10.58 -5.65
CA ASN A 5 16.45 -9.53 -6.14
C ASN A 5 15.78 -8.15 -6.27
N LEU A 6 14.52 -8.00 -5.82
CA LEU A 6 13.82 -6.72 -5.87
C LEU A 6 14.50 -5.72 -4.93
N LYS A 7 14.95 -4.58 -5.50
CA LYS A 7 15.64 -3.51 -4.78
C LYS A 7 14.84 -2.21 -4.68
N LEU A 8 14.00 -1.92 -5.66
CA LEU A 8 13.23 -0.69 -5.78
C LEU A 8 11.85 -1.00 -6.36
N ILE A 9 10.82 -0.39 -5.79
CA ILE A 9 9.46 -0.36 -6.32
C ILE A 9 9.14 1.09 -6.66
N ILE A 10 8.65 1.32 -7.87
CA ILE A 10 8.23 2.65 -8.32
C ILE A 10 6.71 2.63 -8.46
N ILE A 11 6.05 3.61 -7.87
CA ILE A 11 4.60 3.80 -7.95
C ILE A 11 4.38 5.13 -8.64
N ASP A 12 4.03 5.06 -9.92
CA ASP A 12 3.68 6.21 -10.72
C ASP A 12 2.21 6.62 -10.52
N GLU A 13 1.91 7.87 -10.82
CA GLU A 13 0.59 8.49 -10.63
C GLU A 13 -0.03 8.24 -9.25
N VAL A 14 0.76 8.47 -8.19
CA VAL A 14 0.35 8.22 -6.79
C VAL A 14 -0.90 9.03 -6.37
N SER A 15 -1.27 10.08 -7.12
CA SER A 15 -2.51 10.83 -6.90
C SER A 15 -3.77 9.98 -7.06
N MET A 16 -3.71 8.95 -7.90
CA MET A 16 -4.82 8.04 -8.18
C MET A 16 -4.84 6.81 -7.26
N VAL A 17 -3.83 6.65 -6.40
CA VAL A 17 -3.74 5.55 -5.45
C VAL A 17 -4.53 5.90 -4.18
N SER A 18 -5.38 4.99 -3.72
CA SER A 18 -6.07 5.21 -2.45
C SER A 18 -5.16 4.82 -1.28
N TYR A 19 -5.38 5.41 -0.11
CA TYR A 19 -4.65 4.99 1.10
C TYR A 19 -4.88 3.52 1.47
N LEU A 20 -6.01 2.91 1.04
CA LEU A 20 -6.31 1.50 1.33
C LEU A 20 -5.45 0.61 0.45
N ASP A 21 -5.30 0.97 -0.82
CA ASP A 21 -4.45 0.26 -1.77
C ASP A 21 -2.99 0.32 -1.32
N LEU A 22 -2.55 1.50 -0.86
CA LEU A 22 -1.20 1.67 -0.34
C LEU A 22 -0.95 0.85 0.94
N ALA A 23 -1.92 0.83 1.87
CA ALA A 23 -1.84 0.02 3.08
C ALA A 23 -1.84 -1.48 2.77
N TYR A 24 -2.67 -1.91 1.81
CA TYR A 24 -2.69 -3.29 1.36
C TYR A 24 -1.37 -3.69 0.70
N LEU A 25 -0.80 -2.84 -0.17
CA LEU A 25 0.52 -3.05 -0.75
C LEU A 25 1.59 -3.26 0.32
N HIS A 26 1.61 -2.40 1.33
CA HIS A 26 2.53 -2.51 2.47
C HIS A 26 2.42 -3.89 3.13
N MET A 27 1.21 -4.32 3.51
CA MET A 27 0.97 -5.62 4.15
C MET A 27 1.39 -6.80 3.26
N ARG A 28 1.15 -6.72 1.95
CA ARG A 28 1.57 -7.77 1.02
C ARG A 28 3.08 -7.85 0.87
N LEU A 29 3.79 -6.73 0.96
CA LEU A 29 5.25 -6.74 0.94
C LEU A 29 5.81 -7.34 2.24
N GLU A 30 5.18 -7.08 3.39
CA GLU A 30 5.53 -7.75 4.65
C GLU A 30 5.38 -9.28 4.54
N ASP A 31 4.23 -9.76 4.03
CA ASP A 31 3.97 -11.19 3.81
C ASP A 31 5.00 -11.84 2.86
N ILE A 32 5.32 -11.17 1.75
CA ILE A 32 6.22 -11.68 0.71
C ILE A 32 7.66 -11.75 1.20
N PHE A 33 8.11 -10.75 1.94
CA PHE A 33 9.50 -10.65 2.40
C PHE A 33 9.72 -11.20 3.82
N GLY A 34 8.65 -11.56 4.53
CA GLY A 34 8.70 -12.18 5.85
C GLY A 34 9.23 -11.24 6.93
N THR A 35 8.88 -9.95 6.86
CA THR A 35 9.33 -8.90 7.79
C THR A 35 8.20 -7.91 8.03
N ASP A 36 8.12 -7.38 9.24
CA ASP A 36 7.24 -6.30 9.68
C ASP A 36 7.85 -4.90 9.47
N GLU A 37 9.00 -4.83 8.81
CA GLU A 37 9.61 -3.56 8.41
C GLU A 37 8.78 -2.90 7.30
N TRP A 38 8.75 -1.57 7.32
CA TRP A 38 8.00 -0.77 6.37
C TRP A 38 8.22 -1.23 4.92
N PHE A 39 7.13 -1.64 4.28
CA PHE A 39 7.09 -2.09 2.88
C PHE A 39 8.00 -3.30 2.60
N GLY A 40 8.13 -4.22 3.57
CA GLY A 40 8.93 -5.42 3.40
C GLY A 40 10.44 -5.12 3.27
N SER A 41 10.90 -4.02 3.88
CA SER A 41 12.29 -3.54 3.79
C SER A 41 12.74 -3.25 2.33
N LYS A 42 11.82 -2.72 1.51
CA LYS A 42 12.10 -2.32 0.12
C LYS A 42 12.12 -0.82 -0.05
N ASN A 43 13.00 -0.35 -0.92
CA ASN A 43 13.00 1.05 -1.33
C ASN A 43 11.76 1.31 -2.19
N ILE A 44 11.00 2.35 -1.85
CA ILE A 44 9.81 2.78 -2.59
C ILE A 44 10.06 4.19 -3.13
N LEU A 45 9.77 4.41 -4.41
CA LEU A 45 9.75 5.73 -5.03
C LEU A 45 8.33 6.03 -5.51
N PHE A 46 7.71 7.04 -4.91
CA PHE A 46 6.42 7.56 -5.36
C PHE A 46 6.64 8.69 -6.35
N VAL A 47 5.94 8.63 -7.48
CA VAL A 47 5.96 9.64 -8.54
C VAL A 47 4.51 10.04 -8.85
N GLY A 48 4.31 11.31 -9.18
CA GLY A 48 3.00 11.85 -9.55
C GLY A 48 2.75 13.23 -8.94
N ASP A 49 1.60 13.81 -9.29
CA ASP A 49 1.16 15.12 -8.81
C ASP A 49 -0.10 14.97 -7.95
N LEU A 50 0.03 15.21 -6.65
CA LEU A 50 -1.04 15.02 -5.67
C LEU A 50 -2.26 15.94 -5.88
N LEU A 51 -2.16 16.96 -6.73
CA LEU A 51 -3.25 17.86 -7.09
C LEU A 51 -3.97 17.47 -8.40
N GLN A 52 -3.53 16.41 -9.08
CA GLN A 52 -4.23 15.83 -10.23
C GLN A 52 -5.42 14.94 -9.80
N LEU A 53 -5.84 14.02 -10.68
CA LEU A 53 -7.00 13.17 -10.47
C LEU A 53 -6.85 12.36 -9.17
N PRO A 54 -7.87 12.39 -8.28
CA PRO A 54 -7.87 11.62 -7.05
C PRO A 54 -8.19 10.14 -7.32
N PRO A 55 -8.02 9.25 -6.32
CA PRO A 55 -8.40 7.85 -6.46
C PRO A 55 -9.90 7.68 -6.70
N VAL A 56 -10.24 6.76 -7.60
CA VAL A 56 -11.65 6.39 -7.88
C VAL A 56 -12.23 5.65 -6.67
N ASN A 57 -13.35 6.14 -6.13
CA ASN A 57 -14.02 5.56 -4.95
C ASN A 57 -13.09 5.37 -3.73
N GLY A 58 -12.04 6.17 -3.63
CA GLY A 58 -11.04 6.09 -2.59
C GLY A 58 -10.80 7.43 -1.92
N ARG A 59 -9.80 7.46 -1.04
CA ARG A 59 -9.30 8.68 -0.43
C ARG A 59 -7.79 8.78 -0.67
N PRO A 60 -7.26 9.97 -0.98
CA PRO A 60 -5.84 10.14 -1.31
C PRO A 60 -4.90 9.64 -0.20
N VAL A 61 -3.70 9.22 -0.60
CA VAL A 61 -2.66 8.65 0.29
C VAL A 61 -2.24 9.55 1.46
N PHE A 62 -2.39 10.87 1.32
CA PHE A 62 -2.04 11.86 2.34
C PHE A 62 -3.19 12.19 3.31
N LYS A 63 -4.34 11.51 3.22
CA LYS A 63 -5.44 11.65 4.18
C LYS A 63 -5.28 10.66 5.33
N LYS A 64 -5.64 11.10 6.54
CA LYS A 64 -5.63 10.25 7.73
C LYS A 64 -6.63 9.09 7.58
N ILE A 65 -6.17 7.87 7.83
CA ILE A 65 -7.02 6.69 7.93
C ILE A 65 -7.57 6.58 9.35
N SER A 66 -8.85 6.22 9.50
CA SER A 66 -9.40 5.90 10.82
C SER A 66 -9.11 4.46 11.22
N ASN A 67 -8.76 4.24 12.50
CA ASN A 67 -8.47 2.91 13.03
C ASN A 67 -9.63 1.91 12.84
N LYS A 68 -10.88 2.40 12.90
CA LYS A 68 -12.07 1.58 12.61
C LYS A 68 -12.04 1.06 11.18
N LEU A 69 -11.71 1.92 10.21
CA LEU A 69 -11.68 1.52 8.81
C LEU A 69 -10.54 0.55 8.50
N VAL A 70 -9.34 0.77 9.05
CA VAL A 70 -8.20 -0.16 8.96
C VAL A 70 -8.65 -1.54 9.43
N LYS A 71 -9.20 -1.64 10.65
CA LYS A 71 -9.64 -2.92 11.22
C LYS A 71 -10.73 -3.60 10.38
N THR A 72 -11.72 -2.85 9.90
CA THR A 72 -12.81 -3.44 9.12
C THR A 72 -12.39 -3.87 7.71
N ARG A 73 -11.60 -3.06 6.99
CA ARG A 73 -11.26 -3.33 5.58
C ARG A 73 -10.00 -4.18 5.44
N LEU A 74 -8.94 -3.87 6.18
CA LEU A 74 -7.67 -4.60 6.10
C LEU A 74 -7.69 -5.86 6.98
N GLY A 75 -8.36 -5.82 8.14
CA GLY A 75 -8.59 -7.02 8.95
C GLY A 75 -9.41 -8.08 8.21
N ALA A 76 -10.43 -7.68 7.45
CA ALA A 76 -11.16 -8.58 6.56
C ALA A 76 -10.27 -9.11 5.42
N ALA A 77 -9.44 -8.26 4.80
CA ALA A 77 -8.52 -8.68 3.74
C ALA A 77 -7.51 -9.73 4.22
N ASN A 78 -6.96 -9.56 5.43
CA ASN A 78 -6.09 -10.57 6.06
C ASN A 78 -6.82 -11.86 6.39
N ALA A 79 -8.06 -11.79 6.87
CA ALA A 79 -8.87 -12.96 7.21
C ALA A 79 -9.31 -13.77 5.97
N VAL A 80 -9.35 -13.14 4.79
CA VAL A 80 -9.70 -13.80 3.51
C VAL A 80 -8.49 -14.44 2.83
N ASN A 81 -7.26 -14.13 3.28
CA ASN A 81 -6.01 -14.66 2.74
C ASN A 81 -5.70 -16.10 3.26
N ILE A 82 -6.74 -16.95 3.32
CA ILE A 82 -6.67 -18.40 3.62
C ILE A 82 -6.51 -19.18 2.31
#